data_AF-A0A519IFD2-F1
#
_entry.id   AF-A0A519IFD2-F1
#
_cell.length_a   1.000
_cell.length_b   1.000
_cell.length_c   1.000
_cell.angle_alpha   90.00
_cell.angle_beta   90.00
_cell.angle_gamma   90.00
#
_symmetry.space_group_name_H-M   'P 1'
#
loop_
_entity.id
_entity.type
_entity.pdbx_description
1 polymer ?
#
loop_
_entity_poly.entity_id
_entity_poly.type
_entity_poly.pdbx_seq_one_letter_code
_entity_poly.pdbx_strand_id
1 'polypeptide(L)'
;MTRYTSHWLHTPADQKSPPARPLVIQIAVTPYGYDGKAYWRRQEAYVGDAQFKVIEELELPDEPGARAMVDRFLRFREEQRQHPGSEEIWVPGRSMVLFPKDLEPYQRKTEDECHMDQAALRTECGDEAGALAALQACPGSADGWYWRTVARRAHANLARAAKDGGARQDWDKAVEHAAFLLHLAHDQDLYRVETYWFGDSFNSACTMTALAATTAAEFFLKVAEQPEMALQAAQIGDATHHASRDLQELKAEALLRLARLPEAYEIHRKHGLGMPQIEDSEGYRSHVSALEGADQQAERQRVDQLRFEWIDGAPASQGDLDTLQEKFGALPPAYVQWITSTTHHTLKVIDGDDEEVYALLSASEALQKHEEFVGWIHLHDDSAPEFAQEIHQLIRDAGIDPLRMLPIVGGSWTPDCFMLRTDGPHAGTVYFWGHEEIPTFIPIVASVDQLFAGLVAQAQAGQTFVL
;
A
#
# COMPACT_ATOMS: atom_id res chain seq x y z
N MET A 1 6.72 -2.31 -11.03
CA MET A 1 6.71 -2.94 -12.36
C MET A 1 6.87 -1.85 -13.41
N THR A 2 7.89 -1.89 -14.26
CA THR A 2 8.08 -0.90 -15.34
C THR A 2 7.46 -1.41 -16.63
N ARG A 3 6.49 -0.68 -17.18
CA ARG A 3 5.98 -0.91 -18.53
C ARG A 3 6.55 0.15 -19.46
N TYR A 4 7.10 -0.28 -20.59
CA TYR A 4 7.57 0.56 -21.67
C TYR A 4 6.63 0.47 -22.85
N THR A 5 6.35 1.61 -23.48
CA THR A 5 5.49 1.64 -24.66
C THR A 5 6.19 2.41 -25.78
N SER A 6 6.28 1.80 -26.96
CA SER A 6 6.79 2.41 -28.18
C SER A 6 5.67 2.43 -29.22
N HIS A 7 5.57 3.52 -29.98
CA HIS A 7 4.56 3.70 -31.02
C HIS A 7 5.26 3.93 -32.36
N TRP A 8 4.71 3.33 -33.41
CA TRP A 8 5.22 3.45 -34.77
C TRP A 8 4.09 3.84 -35.70
N LEU A 9 4.37 4.73 -36.64
CA LEU A 9 3.48 5.12 -37.71
C LEU A 9 3.96 4.51 -39.02
N HIS A 10 3.09 3.77 -39.68
CA HIS A 10 3.27 3.28 -41.04
C HIS A 10 2.39 4.08 -41.98
N THR A 11 3.02 4.94 -42.76
CA THR A 11 2.35 5.71 -43.80
C THR A 11 2.38 4.93 -45.12
N PRO A 12 1.23 4.59 -45.73
CA PRO A 12 1.20 3.86 -46.98
C PRO A 12 1.89 4.63 -48.10
N ALA A 13 2.65 3.92 -48.94
CA ALA A 13 3.40 4.50 -50.05
C ALA A 13 2.50 5.15 -51.13
N ASP A 14 1.25 4.71 -51.22
CA ASP A 14 0.23 5.28 -52.11
C ASP A 14 -1.07 5.49 -51.32
N GLN A 15 -1.43 6.76 -51.08
CA GLN A 15 -2.68 7.16 -50.42
C GLN A 15 -3.94 6.78 -51.22
N LYS A 16 -3.80 6.22 -52.42
CA LYS A 16 -4.93 5.78 -53.28
C LYS A 16 -5.23 4.28 -53.22
N SER A 17 -4.42 3.49 -52.51
CA SER A 17 -4.56 2.03 -52.44
C SER A 17 -5.16 1.56 -51.09
N PRO A 18 -6.25 0.77 -51.02
CA PRO A 18 -6.82 0.28 -49.76
C PRO A 18 -5.96 -0.80 -49.07
N PRO A 19 -5.79 -0.77 -47.73
CA PRO A 19 -6.20 0.28 -46.79
C PRO A 19 -5.26 1.48 -46.88
N ALA A 20 -5.75 2.59 -47.43
CA ALA A 20 -4.99 3.84 -47.62
C ALA A 20 -4.79 4.63 -46.33
N ARG A 21 -5.18 4.05 -45.19
CA ARG A 21 -5.12 4.69 -43.87
C ARG A 21 -3.77 4.36 -43.24
N PRO A 22 -3.11 5.35 -42.59
CA PRO A 22 -1.91 5.06 -41.82
C PRO A 22 -2.19 4.03 -40.73
N LEU A 23 -1.23 3.14 -40.50
CA LEU A 23 -1.27 2.12 -39.46
C LEU A 23 -0.44 2.59 -38.27
N VAL A 24 -1.01 2.54 -37.08
CA VAL A 24 -0.30 2.77 -35.83
C VAL A 24 -0.01 1.42 -35.18
N ILE A 25 1.26 1.15 -34.92
CA ILE A 25 1.72 -0.04 -34.20
C ILE A 25 2.12 0.39 -32.79
N GLN A 26 1.53 -0.24 -31.79
CA GLN A 26 1.88 -0.06 -30.39
C GLN A 26 2.60 -1.31 -29.90
N ILE A 27 3.80 -1.13 -29.37
CA ILE A 27 4.57 -2.16 -28.69
C ILE A 27 4.59 -1.85 -27.21
N ALA A 28 4.09 -2.77 -26.38
CA ALA A 28 4.23 -2.72 -24.95
C ALA A 28 5.18 -3.81 -24.46
N VAL A 29 6.15 -3.42 -23.64
CA VAL A 29 7.18 -4.31 -23.09
C VAL A 29 7.20 -4.18 -21.57
N THR A 30 7.13 -5.30 -20.88
CA THR A 30 7.29 -5.38 -19.43
C THR A 30 8.42 -6.37 -19.13
N PRO A 31 9.67 -5.92 -18.94
CA PRO A 31 10.81 -6.82 -18.73
C PRO A 31 10.71 -7.66 -17.46
N TYR A 32 10.08 -7.14 -16.41
CA TYR A 32 9.82 -7.85 -15.15
C TYR A 32 8.40 -7.53 -14.65
N GLY A 33 7.48 -8.47 -14.84
CA GLY A 33 6.14 -8.45 -14.27
C GLY A 33 6.13 -8.78 -12.77
N TYR A 34 4.97 -8.66 -12.13
CA TYR A 34 4.80 -9.00 -10.71
C TYR A 34 5.11 -10.46 -10.39
N ASP A 35 4.95 -11.34 -11.38
CA ASP A 35 5.23 -12.76 -11.29
C ASP A 35 6.65 -13.15 -11.74
N GLY A 36 7.54 -12.17 -11.96
CA GLY A 36 8.93 -12.39 -12.37
C GLY A 36 9.15 -12.51 -13.88
N LYS A 37 8.09 -12.71 -14.65
CA LYS A 37 8.15 -12.97 -16.09
C LYS A 37 8.28 -11.73 -16.95
N ALA A 38 8.71 -11.92 -18.20
CA ALA A 38 8.76 -10.85 -19.20
C ALA A 38 7.59 -10.94 -20.18
N TYR A 39 6.98 -9.79 -20.49
CA TYR A 39 5.82 -9.69 -21.36
C TYR A 39 6.07 -8.81 -22.57
N TRP A 40 5.52 -9.23 -23.70
CA TRP A 40 5.45 -8.46 -24.94
C TRP A 40 4.07 -8.46 -25.52
N ARG A 41 3.67 -7.30 -25.99
CA ARG A 41 2.41 -7.15 -26.69
C ARG A 41 2.58 -6.19 -27.86
N ARG A 42 2.21 -6.66 -29.06
CA ARG A 42 2.07 -5.85 -30.27
C ARG A 42 0.59 -5.66 -30.58
N GLN A 43 0.20 -4.42 -30.72
CA GLN A 43 -1.14 -4.01 -31.07
C GLN A 43 -1.12 -3.11 -32.29
N GLU A 44 -2.15 -3.21 -33.11
CA GLU A 44 -2.26 -2.48 -34.38
C GLU A 44 -3.64 -1.86 -34.55
N ALA A 45 -3.67 -0.62 -35.02
CA ALA A 45 -4.89 0.09 -35.38
C ALA A 45 -4.65 0.98 -36.60
N TYR A 46 -5.53 0.95 -37.58
CA TYR A 46 -5.54 2.00 -38.59
C TYR A 46 -6.11 3.28 -38.00
N VAL A 47 -5.65 4.43 -38.48
CA VAL A 47 -6.24 5.73 -38.08
C VAL A 47 -7.76 5.71 -38.34
N GLY A 48 -8.52 6.07 -37.32
CA GLY A 48 -9.99 6.04 -37.32
C GLY A 48 -10.62 4.69 -36.95
N ASP A 49 -9.83 3.65 -36.65
CA ASP A 49 -10.38 2.41 -36.08
C ASP A 49 -10.89 2.64 -34.65
N ALA A 50 -11.93 1.88 -34.29
CA ALA A 50 -12.54 1.95 -32.96
C ALA A 50 -11.70 1.26 -31.87
N GLN A 51 -10.81 0.32 -32.25
CA GLN A 51 -9.92 -0.37 -31.32
C GLN A 51 -8.60 -0.87 -31.89
N PHE A 52 -7.57 -0.89 -31.05
CA PHE A 52 -6.34 -1.65 -31.30
C PHE A 52 -6.62 -3.15 -31.30
N LYS A 53 -6.22 -3.82 -32.37
CA LYS A 53 -6.22 -5.28 -32.47
C LYS A 53 -4.91 -5.82 -31.90
N VAL A 54 -5.00 -6.80 -31.00
CA VAL A 54 -3.81 -7.55 -30.56
C VAL A 54 -3.37 -8.45 -31.71
N ILE A 55 -2.14 -8.26 -32.16
CA ILE A 55 -1.54 -9.04 -33.24
C ILE A 55 -0.63 -10.13 -32.66
N GLU A 56 0.04 -9.80 -31.57
CA GLU A 56 0.97 -10.72 -30.92
C GLU A 56 1.01 -10.42 -29.42
N GLU A 57 0.99 -11.47 -28.62
CA GLU A 57 1.16 -11.44 -27.18
C GLU A 57 2.04 -12.63 -26.78
N LEU A 58 3.14 -12.34 -26.09
CA LEU A 58 4.14 -13.33 -25.71
C LEU A 58 4.43 -13.19 -24.22
N GLU A 59 4.42 -14.33 -23.55
CA GLU A 59 4.99 -14.51 -22.22
C GLU A 59 6.33 -15.23 -22.38
N LEU A 60 7.35 -14.68 -21.75
CA LEU A 60 8.64 -15.33 -21.61
C LEU A 60 8.82 -15.72 -20.15
N PRO A 61 9.49 -16.85 -19.87
CA PRO A 61 9.82 -17.23 -18.49
C PRO A 61 10.70 -16.15 -17.82
N ASP A 62 11.03 -16.35 -16.55
CA ASP A 62 12.05 -15.55 -15.84
C ASP A 62 13.39 -15.56 -16.59
N GLU A 63 14.47 -15.00 -16.03
CA GLU A 63 15.79 -14.98 -16.68
C GLU A 63 16.12 -16.32 -17.36
N PRO A 64 16.31 -16.36 -18.70
CA PRO A 64 16.75 -15.28 -19.61
C PRO A 64 15.64 -14.45 -20.33
N GLY A 65 14.38 -14.49 -19.90
CA GLY A 65 13.25 -13.86 -20.62
C GLY A 65 13.34 -12.35 -20.84
N ALA A 66 13.78 -11.56 -19.84
CA ALA A 66 13.92 -10.11 -19.95
C ALA A 66 14.93 -9.71 -21.05
N ARG A 67 16.05 -10.44 -21.16
CA ARG A 67 17.06 -10.20 -22.18
C ARG A 67 16.55 -10.55 -23.58
N ALA A 68 15.93 -11.73 -23.72
CA ALA A 68 15.33 -12.16 -24.98
C ALA A 68 14.27 -11.15 -25.46
N MET A 69 13.57 -10.51 -24.52
CA MET A 69 12.58 -9.49 -24.80
C MET A 69 13.21 -8.19 -25.36
N VAL A 70 14.26 -7.69 -24.72
CA VAL A 70 14.98 -6.51 -25.23
C VAL A 70 15.58 -6.79 -26.61
N ASP A 71 16.20 -7.95 -26.82
CA ASP A 71 16.75 -8.33 -28.13
C ASP A 71 15.65 -8.45 -29.22
N ARG A 72 14.44 -8.88 -28.83
CA ARG A 72 13.28 -8.87 -29.72
C ARG A 72 12.85 -7.45 -30.08
N PHE A 73 12.74 -6.55 -29.10
CA PHE A 73 12.39 -5.15 -29.34
C PHE A 73 13.39 -4.47 -30.29
N LEU A 74 14.69 -4.71 -30.10
CA LEU A 74 15.73 -4.13 -30.94
C LEU A 74 15.70 -4.64 -32.38
N ARG A 75 15.44 -5.95 -32.57
CA ARG A 75 15.22 -6.51 -33.90
C ARG A 75 13.99 -5.91 -34.57
N PHE A 76 12.87 -5.82 -33.85
CA PHE A 76 11.66 -5.18 -34.34
C PHE A 76 11.93 -3.73 -34.77
N ARG A 77 12.61 -2.94 -33.94
CA ARG A 77 12.95 -1.54 -34.26
C ARG A 77 13.80 -1.43 -35.53
N GLU A 78 14.78 -2.32 -35.73
CA GLU A 78 15.60 -2.35 -36.94
C GLU A 78 14.78 -2.76 -38.18
N GLU A 79 13.94 -3.79 -38.06
CA GLU A 79 13.00 -4.19 -39.13
C GLU A 79 12.06 -3.04 -39.52
N GLN A 80 11.54 -2.31 -38.52
CA GLN A 80 10.67 -1.16 -38.77
C GLN A 80 11.40 0.00 -39.44
N ARG A 81 12.67 0.26 -39.12
CA ARG A 81 13.47 1.32 -39.77
C ARG A 81 13.73 1.02 -41.25
N GLN A 82 13.79 -0.25 -41.62
CA GLN A 82 13.98 -0.67 -43.01
C GLN A 82 12.68 -0.60 -43.83
N HIS A 83 11.51 -0.50 -43.18
CA HIS A 83 10.22 -0.43 -43.84
C HIS A 83 9.95 1.00 -44.37
N PRO A 84 9.69 1.20 -45.69
CA PRO A 84 9.36 2.51 -46.22
C PRO A 84 8.12 3.12 -45.55
N GLY A 85 8.20 4.41 -45.21
CA GLY A 85 7.10 5.14 -44.57
C GLY A 85 6.85 4.78 -43.09
N SER A 86 7.75 4.01 -42.49
CA SER A 86 7.71 3.65 -41.07
C SER A 86 8.56 4.60 -40.24
N GLU A 87 7.96 5.19 -39.20
CA GLU A 87 8.65 6.11 -38.28
C GLU A 87 8.24 5.81 -36.84
N GLU A 88 9.19 5.89 -35.90
CA GLU A 88 8.88 5.84 -34.47
C GLU A 88 8.39 7.21 -34.01
N ILE A 89 7.29 7.24 -33.26
CA ILE A 89 6.57 8.46 -32.89
C ILE A 89 6.37 8.57 -31.37
N TRP A 90 6.25 9.81 -30.91
CA TRP A 90 5.76 10.18 -29.59
C TRP A 90 4.25 10.41 -29.63
N VAL A 91 3.59 10.11 -28.52
CA VAL A 91 2.15 10.33 -28.34
C VAL A 91 1.98 11.24 -27.12
N PRO A 92 1.39 12.45 -27.27
CA PRO A 92 1.22 13.37 -26.16
C PRO A 92 0.21 12.90 -25.12
N GLY A 93 0.64 12.93 -23.85
CA GLY A 93 -0.23 12.84 -22.67
C GLY A 93 -0.17 11.52 -21.90
N ARG A 94 -0.42 11.62 -20.59
CA ARG A 94 -0.60 10.47 -19.66
C ARG A 94 -1.86 9.63 -19.97
N SER A 95 -2.74 10.14 -20.81
CA SER A 95 -3.81 9.34 -21.38
C SER A 95 -3.19 8.39 -22.40
N MET A 96 -3.14 7.09 -22.08
CA MET A 96 -3.15 6.06 -23.12
C MET A 96 -4.13 6.52 -24.19
N VAL A 97 -3.64 7.02 -25.34
CA VAL A 97 -4.51 7.37 -26.44
C VAL A 97 -5.10 6.06 -26.87
N LEU A 98 -6.32 5.78 -26.39
CA LEU A 98 -6.92 4.47 -26.54
C LEU A 98 -7.00 4.12 -28.02
N PHE A 99 -7.25 5.11 -28.90
CA PHE A 99 -7.40 4.94 -30.35
C PHE A 99 -6.92 6.17 -31.15
N PRO A 100 -6.12 6.01 -32.22
CA PRO A 100 -5.70 7.13 -33.07
C PRO A 100 -6.88 7.64 -33.92
N LYS A 101 -7.45 8.79 -33.57
CA LYS A 101 -8.51 9.45 -34.37
C LYS A 101 -7.95 10.31 -35.50
N ASP A 102 -6.84 11.00 -35.23
CA ASP A 102 -6.05 11.81 -36.15
C ASP A 102 -4.55 11.63 -35.85
N LEU A 103 -3.67 12.16 -36.72
CA LEU A 103 -2.21 12.08 -36.57
C LEU A 103 -1.56 13.40 -36.16
N GLU A 104 -2.34 14.49 -36.06
CA GLU A 104 -1.85 15.83 -35.72
C GLU A 104 -1.07 15.90 -34.39
N PRO A 105 -1.41 15.15 -33.33
CA PRO A 105 -0.65 15.22 -32.08
C PRO A 105 0.64 14.39 -32.10
N TYR A 106 0.88 13.54 -33.11
CA TYR A 106 2.01 12.62 -33.11
C TYR A 106 3.26 13.31 -33.65
N GLN A 107 4.36 13.20 -32.90
CA GLN A 107 5.65 13.77 -33.28
C GLN A 107 6.66 12.67 -33.55
N ARG A 108 7.52 12.83 -34.56
CA ARG A 108 8.58 11.86 -34.84
C ARG A 108 9.63 11.89 -33.72
N LYS A 109 10.02 10.71 -33.23
CA LYS A 109 11.17 10.60 -32.31
C LYS A 109 12.47 10.93 -33.03
N THR A 110 13.32 11.67 -32.35
CA THR A 110 14.72 11.87 -32.73
C THR A 110 15.53 10.58 -32.53
N GLU A 111 16.70 10.53 -33.15
CA GLU A 111 17.62 9.39 -33.01
C GLU A 111 18.16 9.28 -31.58
N ASP A 112 18.46 10.41 -30.94
CA ASP A 112 18.85 10.51 -29.53
C ASP A 112 17.79 9.90 -28.61
N GLU A 113 16.51 10.23 -28.82
CA GLU A 113 15.39 9.67 -28.05
C GLU A 113 15.28 8.14 -28.24
N CYS A 114 15.45 7.65 -29.47
CA CYS A 114 15.45 6.21 -29.72
C CYS A 114 16.58 5.48 -28.98
N HIS A 115 17.78 6.09 -28.93
CA HIS A 115 18.92 5.52 -28.22
C HIS A 115 18.77 5.61 -26.70
N MET A 116 18.17 6.69 -26.18
CA MET A 116 17.80 6.82 -24.78
C MET A 116 16.81 5.72 -24.33
N ASP A 117 15.78 5.43 -25.12
CA ASP A 117 14.86 4.31 -24.87
C ASP A 117 15.59 2.96 -24.80
N GLN A 118 16.50 2.75 -25.77
CA GLN A 118 17.28 1.52 -25.84
C GLN A 118 18.17 1.38 -24.60
N ALA A 119 18.78 2.47 -24.14
CA ALA A 119 19.59 2.47 -22.95
C ALA A 119 18.78 2.11 -21.70
N ALA A 120 17.57 2.66 -21.54
CA ALA A 120 16.70 2.32 -20.42
C ALA A 120 16.30 0.83 -20.44
N LEU A 121 15.87 0.31 -21.58
CA LEU A 121 15.50 -1.11 -21.72
C LEU A 121 16.68 -2.04 -21.41
N ARG A 122 17.88 -1.72 -21.90
CA ARG A 122 19.09 -2.51 -21.62
C ARG A 122 19.48 -2.45 -20.14
N THR A 123 19.30 -1.30 -19.49
CA THR A 123 19.56 -1.15 -18.05
C THR A 123 18.59 -1.98 -17.21
N GLU A 124 17.34 -2.14 -17.64
CA GLU A 124 16.39 -3.01 -16.93
C GLU A 124 16.82 -4.47 -16.98
N CYS A 125 17.28 -4.98 -18.13
CA CYS A 125 17.64 -6.40 -18.28
C CYS A 125 19.09 -6.75 -17.89
N GLY A 126 19.79 -5.88 -17.15
CA GLY A 126 21.15 -6.14 -16.69
C GLY A 126 22.22 -6.11 -17.79
N ASP A 127 22.00 -5.33 -18.86
CA ASP A 127 23.01 -5.07 -19.90
C ASP A 127 23.48 -3.61 -19.83
N GLU A 128 24.20 -3.30 -18.77
CA GLU A 128 24.72 -1.98 -18.48
C GLU A 128 25.74 -1.53 -19.53
N ALA A 129 26.55 -2.45 -20.07
CA ALA A 129 27.52 -2.15 -21.12
C ALA A 129 26.81 -1.69 -22.41
N GLY A 130 25.78 -2.42 -22.83
CA GLY A 130 24.97 -2.02 -23.97
C GLY A 130 24.16 -0.74 -23.71
N ALA A 131 23.72 -0.51 -22.47
CA ALA A 131 23.03 0.72 -22.09
C ALA A 131 23.95 1.94 -22.22
N LEU A 132 25.17 1.87 -21.67
CA LEU A 132 26.15 2.94 -21.77
C LEU A 132 26.59 3.19 -23.22
N ALA A 133 26.75 2.14 -24.02
CA ALA A 133 27.07 2.28 -25.44
C ALA A 133 25.95 3.01 -26.21
N ALA A 134 24.68 2.70 -25.92
CA ALA A 134 23.54 3.42 -26.51
C ALA A 134 23.50 4.89 -26.05
N LEU A 135 23.77 5.17 -24.78
CA LEU A 135 23.84 6.55 -24.26
C LEU A 135 24.99 7.37 -24.85
N GLN A 136 26.14 6.76 -25.10
CA GLN A 136 27.28 7.42 -25.73
C GLN A 136 27.01 7.79 -27.19
N ALA A 137 26.06 7.11 -27.84
CA ALA A 137 25.57 7.48 -29.16
C ALA A 137 24.61 8.69 -29.16
N CYS A 138 24.26 9.23 -27.98
CA CYS A 138 23.38 10.41 -27.80
C CYS A 138 24.16 11.68 -27.38
N PRO A 139 25.12 12.22 -28.17
CA PRO A 139 25.94 13.34 -27.73
C PRO A 139 25.14 14.63 -27.49
N GLY A 140 24.01 14.82 -28.18
CA GLY A 140 23.15 15.99 -28.01
C GLY A 140 22.40 16.02 -26.67
N SER A 141 22.29 14.86 -26.02
CA SER A 141 21.49 14.66 -24.80
C SER A 141 22.32 14.35 -23.55
N ALA A 142 23.66 14.40 -23.64
CA ALA A 142 24.57 13.98 -22.57
C ALA A 142 24.41 14.77 -21.25
N ASP A 143 24.02 16.04 -21.34
CA ASP A 143 23.72 16.89 -20.18
C ASP A 143 22.23 16.89 -19.80
N GLY A 144 21.42 16.11 -20.52
CA GLY A 144 20.00 15.96 -20.27
C GLY A 144 19.71 15.13 -19.01
N TRP A 145 18.64 15.51 -18.31
CA TRP A 145 18.18 14.83 -17.10
C TRP A 145 17.95 13.32 -17.30
N TYR A 146 17.33 12.93 -18.41
CA TYR A 146 17.05 11.52 -18.72
C TYR A 146 18.34 10.71 -18.91
N TRP A 147 19.27 11.26 -19.69
CA TRP A 147 20.57 10.63 -19.92
C TRP A 147 21.29 10.37 -18.59
N ARG A 148 21.37 11.40 -17.72
CA ARG A 148 22.05 11.31 -16.41
C ARG A 148 21.37 10.29 -15.50
N THR A 149 20.05 10.17 -15.59
CA THR A 149 19.25 9.17 -14.88
C THR A 149 19.60 7.73 -15.26
N VAL A 150 19.64 7.42 -16.56
CA VAL A 150 19.95 6.07 -17.04
C VAL A 150 21.44 5.75 -16.83
N ALA A 151 22.34 6.69 -17.15
CA ALA A 151 23.78 6.53 -16.95
C ALA A 151 24.13 6.26 -15.48
N ARG A 152 23.53 7.01 -14.54
CA ARG A 152 23.69 6.78 -13.10
C ARG A 152 23.38 5.33 -12.74
N ARG A 153 22.22 4.82 -13.19
CA ARG A 153 21.79 3.47 -12.85
C ARG A 153 22.72 2.41 -13.45
N ALA A 154 23.10 2.55 -14.72
CA ALA A 154 24.01 1.62 -15.38
C ALA A 154 25.37 1.55 -14.67
N HIS A 155 25.96 2.71 -14.36
CA HIS A 155 27.23 2.76 -13.62
C HIS A 155 27.09 2.19 -12.20
N ALA A 156 26.03 2.52 -11.45
CA ALA A 156 25.82 1.98 -10.11
C ALA A 156 25.67 0.44 -10.13
N ASN A 157 24.95 -0.11 -11.10
CA ASN A 157 24.78 -1.56 -11.25
C ASN A 157 26.12 -2.27 -11.56
N LEU A 158 26.91 -1.74 -12.51
CA LEU A 158 28.24 -2.26 -12.81
C LEU A 158 29.14 -2.23 -11.56
N ALA A 159 29.10 -1.12 -10.84
CA ALA A 159 29.92 -0.91 -9.65
C ALA A 159 29.55 -1.89 -8.51
N ARG A 160 28.26 -2.21 -8.33
CA ARG A 160 27.79 -3.18 -7.33
C ARG A 160 28.16 -4.62 -7.67
N ALA A 161 28.19 -4.97 -8.95
CA ALA A 161 28.52 -6.32 -9.41
C ALA A 161 30.04 -6.61 -9.39
N ALA A 162 30.88 -5.56 -9.45
CA ALA A 162 32.33 -5.68 -9.48
C ALA A 162 32.90 -6.12 -8.11
N LYS A 163 33.75 -7.16 -8.11
CA LYS A 163 34.41 -7.70 -6.91
C LYS A 163 35.79 -7.09 -6.60
N ASP A 164 36.33 -6.27 -7.52
CA ASP A 164 37.69 -5.70 -7.46
C ASP A 164 37.70 -4.17 -7.69
N GLY A 165 38.88 -3.52 -7.60
CA GLY A 165 39.10 -2.06 -7.65
C GLY A 165 38.61 -1.31 -8.91
N GLY A 166 38.13 -1.99 -9.95
CA GLY A 166 37.45 -1.38 -11.09
C GLY A 166 36.08 -0.76 -10.73
N ALA A 167 35.47 -1.17 -9.62
CA ALA A 167 34.20 -0.64 -9.13
C ALA A 167 34.24 0.87 -8.86
N ARG A 168 35.41 1.42 -8.50
CA ARG A 168 35.51 2.81 -8.05
C ARG A 168 35.20 3.81 -9.15
N GLN A 169 35.67 3.57 -10.38
CA GLN A 169 35.43 4.47 -11.50
C GLN A 169 33.94 4.55 -11.87
N ASP A 170 33.25 3.41 -11.88
CA ASP A 170 31.81 3.37 -12.12
C ASP A 170 31.04 4.02 -10.97
N TRP A 171 31.46 3.80 -9.72
CA TRP A 171 30.90 4.50 -8.57
C TRP A 171 31.06 6.02 -8.66
N ASP A 172 32.25 6.52 -8.99
CA ASP A 172 32.51 7.95 -9.11
C ASP A 172 31.62 8.57 -10.21
N LYS A 173 31.44 7.90 -11.35
CA LYS A 173 30.51 8.34 -12.41
C LYS A 173 29.05 8.28 -11.98
N ALA A 174 28.64 7.21 -11.30
CA ALA A 174 27.28 7.08 -10.79
C ALA A 174 26.95 8.23 -9.83
N VAL A 175 27.89 8.62 -8.97
CA VAL A 175 27.74 9.72 -8.02
C VAL A 175 27.77 11.07 -8.72
N GLU A 176 28.63 11.27 -9.72
CA GLU A 176 28.63 12.49 -10.55
C GLU A 176 27.24 12.71 -11.17
N HIS A 177 26.66 11.68 -11.76
CA HIS A 177 25.31 11.74 -12.33
C HIS A 177 24.23 11.93 -11.26
N ALA A 178 24.37 11.30 -10.10
CA ALA A 178 23.46 11.51 -8.98
C ALA A 178 23.52 12.97 -8.47
N ALA A 179 24.71 13.54 -8.34
CA ALA A 179 24.92 14.92 -7.91
C ALA A 179 24.26 15.92 -8.86
N PHE A 180 24.37 15.70 -10.17
CA PHE A 180 23.64 16.49 -11.17
C PHE A 180 22.12 16.47 -10.93
N LEU A 181 21.55 15.27 -10.74
CA LEU A 181 20.10 15.11 -10.51
C LEU A 181 19.65 15.78 -9.20
N LEU A 182 20.43 15.64 -8.13
CA LEU A 182 20.16 16.27 -6.84
C LEU A 182 20.28 17.80 -6.91
N HIS A 183 21.25 18.32 -7.64
CA HIS A 183 21.41 19.77 -7.83
C HIS A 183 20.25 20.35 -8.66
N LEU A 184 19.86 19.68 -9.75
CA LEU A 184 18.69 20.08 -10.53
C LEU A 184 17.42 20.08 -9.67
N ALA A 185 17.28 19.11 -8.76
CA ALA A 185 16.16 19.04 -7.82
C ALA A 185 16.14 20.18 -6.80
N HIS A 186 17.30 20.71 -6.44
CA HIS A 186 17.44 21.84 -5.51
C HIS A 186 17.12 23.18 -6.19
N ASP A 187 17.59 23.35 -7.42
CA ASP A 187 17.55 24.63 -8.13
C ASP A 187 16.25 24.83 -8.94
N GLN A 188 15.56 23.75 -9.30
CA GLN A 188 14.37 23.80 -10.14
C GLN A 188 13.18 23.13 -9.45
N ASP A 189 12.02 23.79 -9.56
CA ASP A 189 10.71 23.19 -9.33
C ASP A 189 10.52 22.08 -10.38
N LEU A 190 11.03 20.87 -10.12
CA LEU A 190 11.17 19.75 -11.06
C LEU A 190 9.84 19.38 -11.77
N TYR A 191 8.70 19.82 -11.24
CA TYR A 191 7.39 19.75 -11.87
C TYR A 191 7.26 20.57 -13.17
N ARG A 192 8.25 21.40 -13.52
CA ARG A 192 8.23 22.29 -14.70
C ARG A 192 9.18 21.87 -15.83
N VAL A 193 9.98 20.82 -15.65
CA VAL A 193 10.83 20.33 -16.75
C VAL A 193 9.94 19.57 -17.72
N GLU A 194 9.92 19.95 -19.00
CA GLU A 194 9.31 19.13 -20.05
C GLU A 194 10.10 17.82 -20.14
N THR A 195 9.65 16.80 -19.43
CA THR A 195 10.35 15.52 -19.36
C THR A 195 10.00 14.64 -20.55
N TYR A 196 11.01 14.06 -21.19
CA TYR A 196 10.83 12.96 -22.13
C TYR A 196 10.25 11.74 -21.39
N TRP A 197 9.09 11.25 -21.84
CA TRP A 197 8.34 10.15 -21.21
C TRP A 197 8.67 8.82 -21.91
N PHE A 198 9.51 7.99 -21.27
CA PHE A 198 9.69 6.59 -21.66
C PHE A 198 9.72 5.66 -20.46
N GLY A 199 8.59 4.98 -20.24
CA GLY A 199 8.40 4.01 -19.16
C GLY A 199 7.89 4.63 -17.86
N ASP A 200 6.98 3.91 -17.19
CA ASP A 200 6.30 4.44 -15.99
C ASP A 200 7.24 4.72 -14.79
N SER A 201 8.45 4.16 -14.81
CA SER A 201 9.41 4.23 -13.70
C SER A 201 10.26 5.50 -13.67
N PHE A 202 10.17 6.35 -14.71
CA PHE A 202 10.86 7.64 -14.75
C PHE A 202 9.88 8.82 -14.59
N ASN A 203 8.62 8.54 -14.23
CA ASN A 203 7.50 9.48 -14.26
C ASN A 203 7.47 10.52 -13.13
N SER A 204 8.38 10.43 -12.16
CA SER A 204 8.41 11.33 -11.01
C SER A 204 9.83 11.78 -10.74
N ALA A 205 10.04 13.09 -10.85
CA ALA A 205 11.30 13.69 -10.48
C ALA A 205 11.64 13.43 -9.01
N CYS A 206 10.63 13.37 -8.12
CA CYS A 206 10.82 12.98 -6.72
C CYS A 206 11.33 11.54 -6.58
N THR A 207 10.81 10.58 -7.36
CA THR A 207 11.32 9.20 -7.39
C THR A 207 12.76 9.14 -7.89
N MET A 208 13.09 9.91 -8.93
CA MET A 208 14.45 9.94 -9.45
C MET A 208 15.44 10.61 -8.50
N THR A 209 15.02 11.66 -7.80
CA THR A 209 15.79 12.30 -6.72
C THR A 209 16.02 11.31 -5.57
N ALA A 210 15.02 10.54 -5.14
CA ALA A 210 15.18 9.50 -4.13
C ALA A 210 16.19 8.42 -4.56
N LEU A 211 16.12 7.97 -5.82
CA LEU A 211 17.06 7.00 -6.35
C LEU A 211 18.48 7.56 -6.47
N ALA A 212 18.63 8.83 -6.88
CA ALA A 212 19.92 9.52 -6.91
C ALA A 212 20.52 9.67 -5.51
N ALA A 213 19.70 10.08 -4.53
CA ALA A 213 20.06 10.15 -3.12
C ALA A 213 20.51 8.79 -2.57
N THR A 214 19.81 7.71 -2.95
CA THR A 214 20.18 6.33 -2.58
C THR A 214 21.56 5.95 -3.13
N THR A 215 21.81 6.23 -4.42
CA THR A 215 23.13 5.99 -5.05
C THR A 215 24.24 6.78 -4.35
N ALA A 216 24.01 8.05 -4.05
CA ALA A 216 24.98 8.89 -3.36
C ALA A 216 25.23 8.40 -1.93
N ALA A 217 24.17 8.09 -1.17
CA ALA A 217 24.27 7.57 0.20
C ALA A 217 25.05 6.24 0.24
N GLU A 218 24.75 5.34 -0.69
CA GLU A 218 25.44 4.06 -0.79
C GLU A 218 26.94 4.24 -1.07
N PHE A 219 27.29 5.09 -2.03
CA PHE A 219 28.69 5.40 -2.31
C PHE A 219 29.39 5.99 -1.10
N PHE A 220 28.83 7.04 -0.50
CA PHE A 220 29.48 7.72 0.62
C PHE A 220 29.68 6.75 1.78
N LEU A 221 28.71 5.89 2.06
CA LEU A 221 28.80 4.96 3.18
C LEU A 221 29.75 3.78 2.91
N LYS A 222 29.61 3.14 1.76
CA LYS A 222 30.26 1.84 1.47
C LYS A 222 31.58 1.98 0.70
N VAL A 223 31.82 3.11 0.03
CA VAL A 223 32.95 3.29 -0.88
C VAL A 223 33.86 4.43 -0.44
N ALA A 224 33.31 5.57 -0.02
CA ALA A 224 34.08 6.71 0.45
C ALA A 224 34.31 6.71 1.97
N GLU A 225 33.60 5.86 2.71
CA GLU A 225 33.63 5.77 4.18
C GLU A 225 33.35 7.13 4.88
N GLN A 226 32.39 7.88 4.33
CA GLN A 226 31.93 9.19 4.81
C GLN A 226 30.48 9.08 5.32
N PRO A 227 30.25 8.55 6.52
CA PRO A 227 28.90 8.30 7.02
C PRO A 227 28.07 9.57 7.24
N GLU A 228 28.67 10.73 7.54
CA GLU A 228 27.95 12.01 7.60
C GLU A 228 27.40 12.42 6.23
N MET A 229 28.20 12.28 5.16
CA MET A 229 27.76 12.60 3.79
C MET A 229 26.69 11.62 3.33
N ALA A 230 26.80 10.35 3.71
CA ALA A 230 25.78 9.34 3.45
C ALA A 230 24.45 9.69 4.14
N LEU A 231 24.50 10.15 5.39
CA LEU A 231 23.32 10.57 6.15
C LEU A 231 22.66 11.80 5.51
N GLN A 232 23.45 12.80 5.07
CA GLN A 232 22.93 13.97 4.36
C GLN A 232 22.25 13.59 3.04
N ALA A 233 22.89 12.73 2.23
CA ALA A 233 22.30 12.23 1.01
C ALA A 233 20.99 11.47 1.28
N ALA A 234 20.97 10.61 2.30
CA ALA A 234 19.76 9.87 2.68
C ALA A 234 18.63 10.79 3.15
N GLN A 235 18.92 11.86 3.89
CA GLN A 235 17.94 12.87 4.30
C GLN A 235 17.30 13.60 3.11
N ILE A 236 18.07 13.90 2.06
CA ILE A 236 17.52 14.49 0.83
C ILE A 236 16.53 13.53 0.17
N GLY A 237 16.86 12.24 0.08
CA GLY A 237 15.94 11.24 -0.45
C GLY A 237 14.70 11.04 0.41
N ASP A 238 14.83 11.05 1.74
CA ASP A 238 13.70 10.91 2.68
C ASP A 238 12.66 12.04 2.52
N ALA A 239 13.12 13.27 2.26
CA ALA A 239 12.27 14.44 2.03
C ALA A 239 11.38 14.36 0.78
N THR A 240 11.61 13.37 -0.10
CA THR A 240 10.83 13.18 -1.34
C THR A 240 9.53 12.39 -1.15
N HIS A 241 9.26 11.85 0.04
CA HIS A 241 8.17 10.91 0.33
C HIS A 241 8.18 9.60 -0.50
N HIS A 242 9.25 9.34 -1.26
CA HIS A 242 9.49 8.09 -2.01
C HIS A 242 10.64 7.28 -1.43
N ALA A 243 10.92 7.42 -0.13
CA ALA A 243 12.02 6.74 0.51
C ALA A 243 11.85 5.21 0.43
N SER A 244 12.79 4.54 -0.21
CA SER A 244 12.82 3.08 -0.25
C SER A 244 13.30 2.52 1.09
N ARG A 245 12.99 1.24 1.34
CA ARG A 245 13.56 0.49 2.46
C ARG A 245 15.10 0.55 2.44
N ASP A 246 15.72 0.36 1.27
CA ASP A 246 17.17 0.44 1.09
C ASP A 246 17.75 1.78 1.57
N LEU A 247 17.05 2.89 1.31
CA LEU A 247 17.48 4.22 1.76
C LEU A 247 17.46 4.34 3.29
N GLN A 248 16.44 3.76 3.94
CA GLN A 248 16.35 3.75 5.41
C GLN A 248 17.41 2.81 6.03
N GLU A 249 17.74 1.69 5.38
CA GLU A 249 18.84 0.81 5.79
C GLU A 249 20.18 1.53 5.72
N LEU A 250 20.47 2.25 4.63
CA LEU A 250 21.67 3.10 4.49
C LEU A 250 21.72 4.20 5.56
N LYS A 251 20.57 4.83 5.86
CA LYS A 251 20.45 5.87 6.89
C LYS A 251 20.73 5.31 8.29
N ALA A 252 20.14 4.17 8.63
CA ALA A 252 20.38 3.49 9.90
C ALA A 252 21.84 3.02 10.02
N GLU A 253 22.41 2.45 8.96
CA GLU A 253 23.82 2.03 8.95
C GLU A 253 24.77 3.23 9.10
N ALA A 254 24.51 4.36 8.43
CA ALA A 254 25.28 5.58 8.62
C ALA A 254 25.25 6.05 10.08
N LEU A 255 24.07 6.08 10.71
CA LEU A 255 23.91 6.46 12.12
C LEU A 255 24.65 5.51 13.07
N LEU A 256 24.68 4.21 12.80
CA LEU A 256 25.48 3.24 13.56
C LEU A 256 26.97 3.56 13.47
N ARG A 257 27.50 3.84 12.26
CA ARG A 257 28.91 4.20 12.07
C ARG A 257 29.28 5.52 12.76
N LEU A 258 28.31 6.43 12.93
CA LEU A 258 28.44 7.69 13.66
C LEU A 258 28.24 7.54 15.18
N ALA A 259 27.99 6.34 15.68
CA ALA A 259 27.62 6.07 17.07
C ALA A 259 26.36 6.84 17.55
N ARG A 260 25.47 7.23 16.63
CA ARG A 260 24.16 7.87 16.91
C ARG A 260 23.09 6.78 17.11
N LEU A 261 23.33 5.92 18.10
CA LEU A 261 22.60 4.66 18.28
C LEU A 261 21.08 4.84 18.50
N PRO A 262 20.58 5.77 19.34
CA PRO A 262 19.13 5.94 19.53
C PRO A 262 18.40 6.24 18.23
N GLU A 263 18.95 7.11 17.39
CA GLU A 263 18.35 7.47 16.09
C GLU A 263 18.36 6.28 15.12
N ALA A 264 19.43 5.46 15.13
CA ALA A 264 19.49 4.26 14.32
C ALA A 264 18.42 3.24 14.74
N TYR A 265 18.21 3.08 16.05
CA TYR A 265 17.20 2.18 16.63
C TYR A 265 15.77 2.63 16.30
N GLU A 266 15.50 3.92 16.40
CA GLU A 266 14.21 4.50 16.05
C GLU A 266 13.85 4.26 14.58
N ILE A 267 14.80 4.50 13.66
CA ILE A 267 14.60 4.27 12.23
C ILE A 267 14.38 2.79 11.95
N HIS A 268 15.20 1.92 12.54
CA HIS A 268 15.08 0.47 12.39
C HIS A 268 13.71 -0.05 12.85
N ARG A 269 13.26 0.35 14.05
CA ARG A 269 11.94 -0.03 14.59
C ARG A 269 10.80 0.51 13.73
N LYS A 270 10.84 1.80 13.38
CA LYS A 270 9.78 2.48 12.61
C LYS A 270 9.54 1.83 11.25
N HIS A 271 10.61 1.39 10.59
CA HIS A 271 10.55 0.85 9.23
C HIS A 271 10.65 -0.68 9.14
N GLY A 272 10.75 -1.37 10.28
CA GLY A 272 10.89 -2.83 10.33
C GLY A 272 12.08 -3.33 9.50
N LEU A 273 13.24 -2.65 9.65
CA LEU A 273 14.43 -2.97 8.85
C LEU A 273 15.00 -4.31 9.31
N GLY A 274 15.34 -5.22 8.40
CA GLY A 274 15.95 -6.51 8.76
C GLY A 274 17.47 -6.37 8.94
N MET A 275 17.91 -5.72 10.01
CA MET A 275 19.32 -5.37 10.25
C MET A 275 19.86 -6.12 11.48
N PRO A 276 20.50 -7.30 11.32
CA PRO A 276 20.94 -8.14 12.43
C PRO A 276 21.87 -7.41 13.42
N GLN A 277 22.76 -6.54 12.92
CA GLN A 277 23.66 -5.77 13.76
C GLN A 277 22.94 -4.83 14.75
N ILE A 278 21.71 -4.42 14.46
CA ILE A 278 20.86 -3.65 15.37
C ILE A 278 20.11 -4.62 16.28
N GLU A 279 19.44 -5.61 15.71
CA GLU A 279 18.60 -6.59 16.41
C GLU A 279 19.37 -7.33 17.51
N ASP A 280 20.60 -7.74 17.22
CA ASP A 280 21.47 -8.46 18.15
C ASP A 280 22.08 -7.55 19.24
N SER A 281 22.03 -6.22 19.06
CA SER A 281 22.68 -5.29 19.97
C SER A 281 21.96 -5.21 21.32
N GLU A 282 22.72 -5.26 22.42
CA GLU A 282 22.20 -5.06 23.77
C GLU A 282 21.58 -3.67 23.96
N GLY A 283 22.13 -2.67 23.27
CA GLY A 283 21.61 -1.31 23.24
C GLY A 283 20.22 -1.22 22.63
N TYR A 284 19.96 -1.93 21.52
CA TYR A 284 18.64 -1.95 20.89
C TYR A 284 17.60 -2.65 21.78
N ARG A 285 17.94 -3.81 22.35
CA ARG A 285 17.05 -4.51 23.31
C ARG A 285 16.70 -3.64 24.52
N SER A 286 17.70 -2.91 25.04
CA SER A 286 17.48 -1.95 26.14
C SER A 286 16.61 -0.77 25.72
N HIS A 287 16.80 -0.23 24.52
CA HIS A 287 15.99 0.85 23.97
C HIS A 287 14.53 0.44 23.77
N VAL A 288 14.29 -0.74 23.16
CA VAL A 288 12.94 -1.31 23.00
C VAL A 288 12.31 -1.56 24.37
N SER A 289 13.02 -2.18 25.30
CA SER A 289 12.51 -2.43 26.65
C SER A 289 12.19 -1.14 27.42
N ALA A 290 12.99 -0.08 27.23
CA ALA A 290 12.72 1.22 27.83
C ALA A 290 11.47 1.89 27.23
N LEU A 291 11.27 1.77 25.92
CA LEU A 291 10.07 2.26 25.25
C LEU A 291 8.82 1.46 25.67
N GLU A 292 8.90 0.13 25.66
CA GLU A 292 7.83 -0.72 26.17
C GLU A 292 7.54 -0.43 27.65
N GLY A 293 8.57 -0.17 28.46
CA GLY A 293 8.41 0.25 29.85
C GLY A 293 7.73 1.61 30.00
N ALA A 294 8.08 2.58 29.15
CA ALA A 294 7.44 3.89 29.12
C ALA A 294 5.99 3.80 28.64
N ASP A 295 5.71 3.02 27.59
CA ASP A 295 4.37 2.77 27.06
C ASP A 295 3.51 2.06 28.12
N GLN A 296 4.04 1.03 28.78
CA GLN A 296 3.35 0.36 29.89
C GLN A 296 3.12 1.29 31.08
N GLN A 297 4.07 2.20 31.37
CA GLN A 297 3.90 3.15 32.46
C GLN A 297 2.86 4.23 32.12
N ALA A 298 2.85 4.72 30.90
CA ALA A 298 1.83 5.66 30.41
C ALA A 298 0.45 5.00 30.41
N GLU A 299 0.36 3.74 29.97
CA GLU A 299 -0.87 2.98 29.99
C GLU A 299 -1.37 2.73 31.43
N ARG A 300 -0.48 2.37 32.35
CA ARG A 300 -0.83 2.28 33.78
C ARG A 300 -1.32 3.63 34.32
N GLN A 301 -0.67 4.74 33.97
CA GLN A 301 -1.10 6.07 34.40
C GLN A 301 -2.47 6.46 33.83
N ARG A 302 -2.76 6.08 32.58
CA ARG A 302 -4.08 6.26 31.94
C ARG A 302 -5.14 5.46 32.71
N VAL A 303 -4.90 4.16 32.90
CA VAL A 303 -5.80 3.25 33.63
C VAL A 303 -6.06 3.71 35.06
N ASP A 304 -5.03 4.17 35.77
CA ASP A 304 -5.15 4.70 37.14
C ASP A 304 -5.99 6.00 37.22
N GLN A 305 -6.15 6.72 36.09
CA GLN A 305 -6.92 7.95 35.99
C GLN A 305 -8.36 7.75 35.50
N LEU A 306 -8.73 6.52 35.13
CA LEU A 306 -10.09 6.20 34.68
C LEU A 306 -11.10 6.54 35.77
N ARG A 307 -12.19 7.19 35.36
CA ARG A 307 -13.34 7.47 36.23
C ARG A 307 -14.57 6.72 35.73
N PHE A 308 -15.34 6.19 36.66
CA PHE A 308 -16.53 5.40 36.36
C PHE A 308 -17.75 6.13 36.92
N GLU A 309 -18.68 6.50 36.05
CA GLU A 309 -19.93 7.14 36.45
C GLU A 309 -21.11 6.23 36.13
N TRP A 310 -22.05 6.15 37.06
CA TRP A 310 -23.25 5.34 36.95
C TRP A 310 -24.46 6.25 36.87
N ILE A 311 -25.30 6.03 35.86
CA ILE A 311 -26.52 6.82 35.65
C ILE A 311 -27.73 5.91 35.83
N ASP A 312 -28.63 6.37 36.69
CA ASP A 312 -29.94 5.78 36.92
C ASP A 312 -30.87 6.02 35.73
N GLY A 313 -31.75 5.07 35.45
CA GLY A 313 -32.65 5.14 34.31
C GLY A 313 -34.10 4.83 34.67
N ALA A 314 -34.96 4.93 33.66
CA ALA A 314 -36.37 4.64 33.83
C ALA A 314 -36.60 3.13 33.80
N PRO A 315 -37.29 2.54 34.80
CA PRO A 315 -37.57 1.12 34.81
C PRO A 315 -38.50 0.75 33.64
N ALA A 316 -38.23 -0.39 33.01
CA ALA A 316 -39.05 -0.94 31.94
C ALA A 316 -40.50 -1.14 32.43
N SER A 317 -41.46 -0.75 31.58
CA SER A 317 -42.87 -0.96 31.85
C SER A 317 -43.27 -2.43 31.62
N GLN A 318 -44.43 -2.85 32.13
CA GLN A 318 -44.96 -4.18 31.83
C GLN A 318 -45.15 -4.40 30.31
N GLY A 319 -45.54 -3.36 29.57
CA GLY A 319 -45.67 -3.44 28.11
C GLY A 319 -44.34 -3.68 27.40
N ASP A 320 -43.24 -3.10 27.91
CA ASP A 320 -41.89 -3.36 27.38
C ASP A 320 -41.49 -4.83 27.60
N LEU A 321 -41.77 -5.37 28.79
CA LEU A 321 -41.51 -6.77 29.11
C LEU A 321 -42.32 -7.71 28.23
N ASP A 322 -43.61 -7.44 28.05
CA ASP A 322 -44.50 -8.25 27.22
C ASP A 322 -44.01 -8.26 25.76
N THR A 323 -43.59 -7.11 25.23
CA THR A 323 -43.06 -6.97 23.86
C THR A 323 -41.77 -7.76 23.67
N LEU A 324 -40.83 -7.66 24.61
CA LEU A 324 -39.58 -8.43 24.55
C LEU A 324 -39.84 -9.94 24.70
N GLN A 325 -40.77 -10.34 25.55
CA GLN A 325 -41.13 -11.76 25.75
C GLN A 325 -41.83 -12.36 24.54
N GLU A 326 -42.64 -11.58 23.82
CA GLU A 326 -43.26 -12.02 22.57
C GLU A 326 -42.20 -12.40 21.52
N LYS A 327 -41.12 -11.59 21.41
CA LYS A 327 -40.04 -11.83 20.45
C LYS A 327 -39.06 -12.93 20.90
N PHE A 328 -38.57 -12.84 22.13
CA PHE A 328 -37.43 -13.63 22.60
C PHE A 328 -37.81 -14.81 23.52
N GLY A 329 -39.07 -14.91 23.93
CA GLY A 329 -39.54 -15.91 24.88
C GLY A 329 -39.30 -15.51 26.34
N ALA A 330 -39.21 -16.50 27.23
CA ALA A 330 -38.97 -16.25 28.66
C ALA A 330 -37.60 -15.58 28.85
N LEU A 331 -37.60 -14.36 29.42
CA LEU A 331 -36.38 -13.61 29.66
C LEU A 331 -35.65 -14.11 30.93
N PRO A 332 -34.30 -14.07 30.97
CA PRO A 332 -33.54 -14.41 32.16
C PRO A 332 -33.94 -13.57 33.38
N PRO A 333 -34.17 -14.15 34.57
CA PRO A 333 -34.64 -13.42 35.75
C PRO A 333 -33.74 -12.25 36.17
N ALA A 334 -32.42 -12.41 36.06
CA ALA A 334 -31.45 -11.35 36.38
C ALA A 334 -31.60 -10.13 35.45
N TYR A 335 -31.90 -10.36 34.16
CA TYR A 335 -32.16 -9.29 33.21
C TYR A 335 -33.45 -8.55 33.56
N VAL A 336 -34.53 -9.29 33.81
CA VAL A 336 -35.83 -8.70 34.20
C VAL A 336 -35.68 -7.86 35.47
N GLN A 337 -34.97 -8.36 36.48
CA GLN A 337 -34.71 -7.62 37.71
C GLN A 337 -33.92 -6.32 37.44
N TRP A 338 -32.93 -6.36 36.56
CA TRP A 338 -32.10 -5.20 36.26
C TRP A 338 -32.88 -4.11 35.50
N ILE A 339 -33.56 -4.46 34.40
CA ILE A 339 -34.27 -3.47 33.57
C ILE A 339 -35.51 -2.88 34.26
N THR A 340 -36.09 -3.57 35.25
CA THR A 340 -37.19 -3.06 36.07
C THR A 340 -36.72 -2.30 37.31
N SER A 341 -35.41 -2.27 37.59
CA SER A 341 -34.82 -1.43 38.63
C SER A 341 -34.65 0.02 38.14
N THR A 342 -34.39 0.94 39.06
CA THR A 342 -34.08 2.34 38.74
C THR A 342 -32.59 2.62 38.67
N THR A 343 -31.74 1.64 38.99
CA THR A 343 -30.32 1.88 39.26
C THR A 343 -29.41 1.29 38.20
N HIS A 344 -28.34 2.01 37.88
CA HIS A 344 -27.25 1.53 37.01
C HIS A 344 -27.75 1.09 35.63
N HIS A 345 -28.44 1.97 34.90
CA HIS A 345 -28.84 1.71 33.51
C HIS A 345 -27.78 2.15 32.51
N THR A 346 -26.91 3.09 32.89
CA THR A 346 -25.77 3.49 32.05
C THR A 346 -24.49 3.47 32.87
N LEU A 347 -23.44 2.91 32.28
CA LEU A 347 -22.06 3.04 32.74
C LEU A 347 -21.31 3.97 31.79
N LYS A 348 -20.69 5.01 32.34
CA LYS A 348 -19.70 5.83 31.61
C LYS A 348 -18.30 5.50 32.10
N VAL A 349 -17.41 5.21 31.17
CA VAL A 349 -15.97 5.08 31.40
C VAL A 349 -15.30 6.33 30.85
N ILE A 350 -14.79 7.19 31.74
CA ILE A 350 -14.19 8.47 31.38
C ILE A 350 -12.68 8.33 31.41
N ASP A 351 -12.05 8.63 30.27
CA ASP A 351 -10.60 8.62 30.06
C ASP A 351 -10.14 10.02 29.60
N GLY A 352 -9.67 10.83 30.53
CA GLY A 352 -9.31 12.22 30.25
C GLY A 352 -10.52 13.04 29.77
N ASP A 353 -10.45 13.48 28.51
CA ASP A 353 -11.51 14.24 27.82
C ASP A 353 -12.46 13.34 27.01
N ASP A 354 -12.12 12.07 26.81
CA ASP A 354 -12.93 11.08 26.09
C ASP A 354 -13.85 10.34 27.07
N GLU A 355 -15.06 9.99 26.62
CA GLU A 355 -16.00 9.17 27.38
C GLU A 355 -16.58 8.03 26.53
N GLU A 356 -16.57 6.83 27.09
CA GLU A 356 -17.23 5.66 26.52
C GLU A 356 -18.52 5.38 27.28
N VAL A 357 -19.65 5.26 26.57
CA VAL A 357 -20.98 5.23 27.18
C VAL A 357 -21.69 3.91 26.87
N TYR A 358 -21.82 3.08 27.89
CA TYR A 358 -22.55 1.81 27.83
C TYR A 358 -23.95 1.99 28.40
N ALA A 359 -24.94 2.26 27.54
CA ALA A 359 -26.33 2.50 27.94
C ALA A 359 -27.21 1.27 27.73
N LEU A 360 -28.04 0.95 28.72
CA LEU A 360 -29.14 -0.01 28.59
C LEU A 360 -30.11 0.48 27.51
N LEU A 361 -30.39 -0.39 26.54
CA LEU A 361 -31.31 -0.09 25.45
C LEU A 361 -32.76 -0.16 25.95
N SER A 362 -33.60 0.76 25.48
CA SER A 362 -35.05 0.59 25.60
C SER A 362 -35.53 -0.64 24.82
N ALA A 363 -36.71 -1.16 25.13
CA ALA A 363 -37.27 -2.32 24.41
C ALA A 363 -37.40 -2.05 22.90
N SER A 364 -37.77 -0.84 22.49
CA SER A 364 -37.81 -0.44 21.08
C SER A 364 -36.43 -0.44 20.42
N GLU A 365 -35.40 0.08 21.09
CA GLU A 365 -34.03 0.13 20.55
C GLU A 365 -33.42 -1.27 20.47
N ALA A 366 -33.67 -2.11 21.47
CA ALA A 366 -33.23 -3.50 21.47
C ALA A 366 -33.82 -4.30 20.30
N LEU A 367 -35.10 -4.09 19.99
CA LEU A 367 -35.76 -4.71 18.83
C LEU A 367 -35.21 -4.20 17.51
N GLN A 368 -35.02 -2.89 17.38
CA GLN A 368 -34.43 -2.30 16.17
C GLN A 368 -33.01 -2.85 15.93
N LYS A 369 -32.15 -2.84 16.95
CA LYS A 369 -30.79 -3.40 16.85
C LYS A 369 -30.80 -4.89 16.54
N HIS A 370 -31.77 -5.64 17.05
CA HIS A 370 -31.91 -7.05 16.72
C HIS A 370 -32.25 -7.25 15.25
N GLU A 371 -33.12 -6.42 14.67
CA GLU A 371 -33.42 -6.45 13.23
C GLU A 371 -32.19 -6.10 12.39
N GLU A 372 -31.40 -5.10 12.81
CA GLU A 372 -30.14 -4.73 12.15
C GLU A 372 -29.13 -5.88 12.19
N PHE A 373 -28.95 -6.52 13.35
CA PHE A 373 -28.08 -7.68 13.54
C PHE A 373 -28.48 -8.87 12.65
N VAL A 374 -29.77 -9.24 12.63
CA VAL A 374 -30.26 -10.33 11.78
C VAL A 374 -30.13 -9.96 10.30
N GLY A 375 -30.43 -8.71 9.93
CA GLY A 375 -30.24 -8.20 8.58
C GLY A 375 -28.78 -8.27 8.12
N TRP A 376 -27.84 -7.94 9.01
CA TRP A 376 -26.40 -8.01 8.75
C TRP A 376 -25.92 -9.44 8.51
N ILE A 377 -26.38 -10.42 9.30
CA ILE A 377 -26.04 -11.84 9.09
C ILE A 377 -26.40 -12.29 7.67
N HIS A 378 -27.53 -11.81 7.15
CA HIS A 378 -28.04 -12.17 5.84
C HIS A 378 -27.59 -11.25 4.70
N LEU A 379 -26.80 -10.20 4.99
CA LEU A 379 -26.40 -9.17 4.03
C LEU A 379 -25.64 -9.75 2.82
N HIS A 380 -24.86 -10.80 3.07
CA HIS A 380 -23.99 -11.42 2.09
C HIS A 380 -24.52 -12.73 1.51
N ASP A 381 -25.69 -13.22 1.96
CA ASP A 381 -26.23 -14.51 1.54
C ASP A 381 -26.37 -14.61 0.00
N ASP A 382 -26.80 -13.52 -0.64
CA ASP A 382 -26.97 -13.45 -2.10
C ASP A 382 -25.74 -12.90 -2.85
N SER A 383 -24.93 -12.05 -2.19
CA SER A 383 -23.86 -11.27 -2.85
C SER A 383 -22.45 -11.84 -2.69
N ALA A 384 -22.20 -12.61 -1.62
CA ALA A 384 -20.93 -13.30 -1.35
C ALA A 384 -21.18 -14.60 -0.54
N PRO A 385 -21.70 -15.67 -1.18
CA PRO A 385 -22.16 -16.87 -0.50
C PRO A 385 -21.08 -17.62 0.28
N GLU A 386 -19.81 -17.60 -0.18
CA GLU A 386 -18.70 -18.22 0.56
C GLU A 386 -18.44 -17.49 1.88
N PHE A 387 -18.46 -16.16 1.87
CA PHE A 387 -18.30 -15.34 3.08
C PHE A 387 -19.49 -15.49 4.03
N ALA A 388 -20.72 -15.54 3.48
CA ALA A 388 -21.90 -15.85 4.24
C ALA A 388 -21.79 -17.23 4.92
N GLN A 389 -21.32 -18.26 4.20
CA GLN A 389 -21.11 -19.58 4.77
C GLN A 389 -20.12 -19.57 5.94
N GLU A 390 -19.04 -18.79 5.85
CA GLU A 390 -18.09 -18.60 6.95
C GLU A 390 -18.75 -17.94 8.17
N ILE A 391 -19.54 -16.87 7.97
CA ILE A 391 -20.32 -16.20 9.01
C ILE A 391 -21.27 -17.18 9.71
N HIS A 392 -22.07 -17.92 8.94
CA HIS A 392 -23.03 -18.89 9.47
C HIS A 392 -22.36 -20.06 10.19
N GLN A 393 -21.17 -20.47 9.71
CA GLN A 393 -20.38 -21.52 10.34
C GLN A 393 -19.81 -21.05 11.68
N LEU A 394 -19.28 -19.82 11.77
CA LEU A 394 -18.79 -19.25 13.02
C LEU A 394 -19.89 -19.10 14.08
N ILE A 395 -21.08 -18.62 13.68
CA ILE A 395 -22.25 -18.56 14.57
C ILE A 395 -22.60 -19.95 15.10
N ARG A 396 -22.61 -20.95 14.21
CA ARG A 396 -22.91 -22.34 14.58
C ARG A 396 -21.88 -22.93 15.53
N ASP A 397 -20.59 -22.69 15.27
CA ASP A 397 -19.49 -23.18 16.09
C ASP A 397 -19.47 -22.51 17.47
N ALA A 398 -19.92 -21.27 17.58
CA ALA A 398 -20.17 -20.59 18.84
C ALA A 398 -21.41 -21.14 19.59
N GLY A 399 -22.23 -21.98 18.96
CA GLY A 399 -23.44 -22.55 19.56
C GLY A 399 -24.52 -21.51 19.85
N ILE A 400 -24.60 -20.48 18.99
CA ILE A 400 -25.50 -19.34 19.11
C ILE A 400 -26.65 -19.47 18.11
N ASP A 401 -27.86 -19.18 18.58
CA ASP A 401 -29.03 -18.96 17.73
C ASP A 401 -29.26 -17.44 17.65
N PRO A 402 -28.98 -16.79 16.50
CA PRO A 402 -29.15 -15.35 16.33
C PRO A 402 -30.56 -14.84 16.70
N LEU A 403 -31.59 -15.65 16.50
CA LEU A 403 -32.98 -15.28 16.82
C LEU A 403 -33.25 -15.21 18.33
N ARG A 404 -32.32 -15.70 19.14
CA ARG A 404 -32.38 -15.78 20.61
C ARG A 404 -31.33 -14.91 21.29
N MET A 405 -30.75 -13.99 20.52
CA MET A 405 -29.81 -12.98 21.00
C MET A 405 -30.53 -11.63 21.10
N LEU A 406 -30.71 -11.15 22.33
CA LEU A 406 -31.35 -9.89 22.65
C LEU A 406 -30.27 -8.81 22.87
N PRO A 407 -30.18 -7.76 22.04
CA PRO A 407 -29.35 -6.60 22.34
C PRO A 407 -29.80 -5.93 23.64
N ILE A 408 -28.87 -5.66 24.55
CA ILE A 408 -29.19 -5.11 25.87
C ILE A 408 -28.46 -3.79 26.18
N VAL A 409 -27.22 -3.62 25.71
CA VAL A 409 -26.43 -2.42 25.98
C VAL A 409 -25.74 -1.98 24.69
N GLY A 410 -25.81 -0.70 24.36
CA GLY A 410 -25.12 -0.13 23.19
C GLY A 410 -25.39 1.37 23.01
N GLY A 411 -24.82 1.93 21.94
CA GLY A 411 -25.10 3.30 21.51
C GLY A 411 -26.16 3.35 20.42
N SER A 412 -26.91 4.45 20.34
CA SER A 412 -27.86 4.70 19.24
C SER A 412 -27.19 5.05 17.91
N TRP A 413 -25.91 5.42 17.93
CA TRP A 413 -25.12 5.88 16.79
C TRP A 413 -24.19 4.81 16.21
N THR A 414 -24.03 3.69 16.90
CA THR A 414 -23.19 2.56 16.50
C THR A 414 -24.03 1.31 16.35
N PRO A 415 -23.74 0.41 15.40
CA PRO A 415 -24.34 -0.92 15.37
C PRO A 415 -23.88 -1.82 16.54
N ASP A 416 -22.68 -1.61 17.08
CA ASP A 416 -22.06 -2.48 18.07
C ASP A 416 -22.87 -2.51 19.37
N CYS A 417 -22.99 -3.70 19.96
CA CYS A 417 -23.74 -3.87 21.19
C CYS A 417 -23.39 -5.15 21.95
N PHE A 418 -23.81 -5.19 23.22
CA PHE A 418 -23.82 -6.38 24.03
C PHE A 418 -25.14 -7.11 23.86
N MET A 419 -25.06 -8.41 23.59
CA MET A 419 -26.21 -9.28 23.36
C MET A 419 -26.36 -10.33 24.47
N LEU A 420 -27.56 -10.41 25.02
CA LEU A 420 -27.99 -11.41 25.98
C LEU A 420 -28.55 -12.64 25.27
N ARG A 421 -28.01 -13.81 25.62
CA ARG A 421 -28.62 -15.09 25.23
C ARG A 421 -29.87 -15.35 26.05
N THR A 422 -31.03 -15.50 25.42
CA THR A 422 -32.30 -15.69 26.13
C THR A 422 -32.70 -17.15 26.35
N ASP A 423 -32.07 -18.11 25.66
CA ASP A 423 -32.45 -19.52 25.73
C ASP A 423 -31.26 -20.52 25.74
N GLY A 424 -31.58 -21.79 25.95
CA GLY A 424 -30.60 -22.88 25.97
C GLY A 424 -29.78 -22.99 27.27
N PRO A 425 -28.73 -23.84 27.29
CA PRO A 425 -27.95 -24.17 28.49
C PRO A 425 -27.12 -23.01 29.07
N HIS A 426 -27.04 -21.88 28.35
CA HIS A 426 -26.30 -20.68 28.72
C HIS A 426 -27.18 -19.42 28.66
N ALA A 427 -28.50 -19.56 28.83
CA ALA A 427 -29.40 -18.42 28.95
C ALA A 427 -28.93 -17.51 30.10
N GLY A 428 -28.78 -16.21 29.83
CA GLY A 428 -28.21 -15.22 30.76
C GLY A 428 -26.79 -14.77 30.42
N THR A 429 -26.03 -15.53 29.64
CA THR A 429 -24.69 -15.14 29.18
C THR A 429 -24.76 -13.93 28.25
N VAL A 430 -23.81 -13.00 28.41
CA VAL A 430 -23.68 -11.80 27.57
C VAL A 430 -22.48 -11.93 26.65
N TYR A 431 -22.68 -11.57 25.39
CA TYR A 431 -21.69 -11.56 24.33
C TYR A 431 -21.50 -10.13 23.83
N PHE A 432 -20.31 -9.80 23.32
CA PHE A 432 -20.11 -8.59 22.54
C PHE A 432 -20.26 -8.90 21.05
N TRP A 433 -20.88 -7.99 20.31
CA TRP A 433 -20.95 -8.03 18.86
C TRP A 433 -20.50 -6.69 18.29
N GLY A 434 -19.44 -6.77 17.48
CA GLY A 434 -18.94 -5.67 16.65
C GLY A 434 -19.32 -5.89 15.20
N HIS A 435 -19.79 -4.84 14.53
CA HIS A 435 -20.22 -4.87 13.14
C HIS A 435 -19.05 -4.94 12.15
N GLU A 436 -17.88 -4.40 12.52
CA GLU A 436 -16.67 -4.39 11.67
C GLU A 436 -15.80 -5.65 11.79
N GLU A 437 -15.99 -6.46 12.84
CA GLU A 437 -15.25 -7.69 13.06
C GLU A 437 -16.02 -8.90 12.51
N ILE A 438 -15.31 -9.88 11.94
CA ILE A 438 -15.84 -11.22 11.64
C ILE A 438 -16.65 -11.70 12.87
N PRO A 439 -17.85 -12.30 12.73
CA PRO A 439 -18.81 -12.48 13.83
C PRO A 439 -18.28 -13.49 14.86
N THR A 440 -17.41 -12.99 15.72
CA THR A 440 -16.83 -13.71 16.83
C THR A 440 -17.64 -13.34 18.05
N PHE A 441 -18.46 -14.29 18.50
CA PHE A 441 -19.24 -14.11 19.71
C PHE A 441 -18.38 -14.49 20.90
N ILE A 442 -17.70 -13.50 21.46
CA ILE A 442 -16.87 -13.70 22.64
C ILE A 442 -17.78 -13.54 23.87
N PRO A 443 -17.96 -14.59 24.70
CA PRO A 443 -18.70 -14.45 25.94
C PRO A 443 -17.92 -13.50 26.86
N ILE A 444 -18.57 -12.41 27.27
CA ILE A 444 -17.98 -11.37 28.12
C ILE A 444 -18.20 -11.71 29.60
N VAL A 445 -19.44 -12.08 29.95
CA VAL A 445 -19.82 -12.48 31.30
C VAL A 445 -20.85 -13.61 31.26
N ALA A 446 -20.83 -14.46 32.29
CA ALA A 446 -21.73 -15.61 32.40
C ALA A 446 -23.18 -15.23 32.78
N SER A 447 -23.38 -14.01 33.28
CA SER A 447 -24.68 -13.49 33.67
C SER A 447 -24.73 -11.97 33.52
N VAL A 448 -25.89 -11.44 33.14
CA VAL A 448 -26.08 -10.02 32.83
C VAL A 448 -25.84 -9.08 34.01
N ASP A 449 -26.09 -9.50 35.24
CA ASP A 449 -25.82 -8.73 36.46
C ASP A 449 -24.31 -8.47 36.68
N GLN A 450 -23.45 -9.22 35.99
CA GLN A 450 -22.01 -9.04 36.02
C GLN A 450 -21.50 -8.09 34.93
N LEU A 451 -22.32 -7.71 33.95
CA LEU A 451 -21.88 -7.02 32.74
C LEU A 451 -21.11 -5.74 33.06
N PHE A 452 -21.75 -4.79 33.74
CA PHE A 452 -21.11 -3.51 34.01
C PHE A 452 -19.91 -3.61 34.97
N ALA A 453 -19.95 -4.50 35.97
CA ALA A 453 -18.79 -4.77 36.81
C ALA A 453 -17.62 -5.39 36.00
N GLY A 454 -17.95 -6.24 35.03
CA GLY A 454 -17.00 -6.81 34.07
C GLY A 454 -16.38 -5.75 33.17
N LEU A 455 -17.18 -4.81 32.64
CA LEU A 455 -16.68 -3.69 31.84
C LEU A 455 -15.74 -2.77 32.63
N VAL A 456 -16.06 -2.49 33.90
CA VAL A 456 -15.15 -1.75 34.79
C VAL A 456 -13.84 -2.51 34.98
N ALA A 457 -13.90 -3.82 35.26
CA ALA A 457 -12.69 -4.63 35.45
C ALA A 457 -11.84 -4.72 34.17
N GLN A 458 -12.48 -4.76 32.99
CA GLN A 458 -11.80 -4.75 31.69
C GLN A 458 -11.11 -3.41 31.44
N ALA A 459 -11.81 -2.29 31.65
CA ALA A 459 -11.22 -0.95 31.54
C ALA A 459 -10.04 -0.78 32.51
N GLN A 460 -10.16 -1.29 33.74
CA GLN A 460 -9.07 -1.33 34.73
C GLN A 460 -7.91 -2.28 34.35
N ALA A 461 -8.11 -3.18 33.40
CA ALA A 461 -7.06 -4.00 32.82
C ALA A 461 -6.42 -3.36 31.57
N GLY A 462 -6.83 -2.15 31.19
CA GLY A 462 -6.38 -1.45 29.99
C GLY A 462 -7.15 -1.86 28.72
N GLN A 463 -8.27 -2.59 28.84
CA GLN A 463 -9.08 -3.06 27.73
C GLN A 463 -10.46 -2.42 27.78
N THR A 464 -10.68 -1.37 27.01
CA THR A 464 -12.01 -0.75 26.88
C THR A 464 -12.68 -1.25 25.60
N PHE A 465 -13.94 -1.67 25.69
CA PHE A 465 -14.74 -1.93 24.49
C PHE A 465 -15.16 -0.60 23.90
N VAL A 466 -14.67 -0.26 22.71
CA VAL A 466 -15.17 0.90 21.97
C VAL A 466 -16.47 0.48 21.30
N LEU A 467 -17.57 1.17 21.58
CA LEU A 467 -18.85 0.95 20.92
C LEU A 467 -18.89 1.68 19.58
#